data_AF-K2I1X4-F1
#
_entry.id   AF-K2I1X4-F1
#
_cell.length_a   1.000
_cell.length_b   1.000
_cell.length_c   1.000
_cell.angle_alpha   90.00
_cell.angle_beta   90.00
_cell.angle_gamma   90.00
#
_symmetry.space_group_name_H-M   'P 1'
#
loop_
_entity.id
_entity.type
_entity.pdbx_description
1 polymer ?
#
loop_
_entity_poly.entity_id
_entity_poly.type
_entity_poly.pdbx_seq_one_letter_code
_entity_poly.pdbx_strand_id
1 'polypeptide(L)'
;MTNNSISIGKIIAQKLSNEEPSIRDAGWKEAKEVLMKNDTNEEVMKEIWIGLYFWYWHSDGRDYQEKVRKEITSIMNKEEIDKHECILFVKVGMETLERYWDEIDYVRIKKYEMLLCQMIQKYLYFISQHGWNIEMIKEWNDYLIEHVVPLQNNPISLSFSTKVADYYYDYLNDVIYIDEAPEPNEEAKNELARLLIKYLKNGKIQSLHKSFEEARERLQTELYHYINLGDIVKNCRVRPVKEFNKTPLLGCGMEKVEKLRAIKQEKRDKKKKDKERKEKMNKKRKLKEEKKPKKVLN
;
A
#
# COMPACT_ATOMS: atom_id res chain seq x y z
N MET A 1 33.16 15.91 23.32
CA MET A 1 31.84 16.57 23.43
C MET A 1 31.19 16.46 22.05
N THR A 2 30.35 15.46 21.84
CA THR A 2 29.60 15.31 20.58
C THR A 2 28.46 16.31 20.59
N ASN A 3 28.61 17.41 19.85
CA ASN A 3 27.49 18.29 19.54
C ASN A 3 26.45 17.48 18.74
N ASN A 4 25.44 16.96 19.44
CA ASN A 4 24.20 16.43 18.86
C ASN A 4 23.39 17.61 18.28
N SER A 5 23.92 18.30 17.27
CA SER A 5 23.09 19.23 16.51
C SER A 5 22.03 18.40 15.78
N ILE A 6 20.77 18.61 16.14
CA ILE A 6 19.64 18.00 15.43
C ILE A 6 19.73 18.44 13.96
N SER A 7 19.74 17.49 13.03
CA SER A 7 19.76 17.76 11.60
C SER A 7 18.51 18.55 11.18
N ILE A 8 18.65 19.35 10.12
CA ILE A 8 17.52 20.13 9.58
C ILE A 8 16.33 19.21 9.21
N GLY A 9 16.61 18.03 8.67
CA GLY A 9 15.60 17.03 8.33
C GLY A 9 14.80 16.59 9.57
N LYS A 10 15.45 16.28 10.69
CA LYS A 10 14.78 15.97 11.97
C LYS A 10 13.93 17.12 12.50
N ILE A 11 14.41 18.37 12.40
CA ILE A 11 13.63 19.54 12.83
C ILE A 11 12.36 19.67 11.99
N ILE A 12 12.48 19.54 10.67
CA ILE A 12 11.34 19.58 9.74
C ILE A 12 10.37 18.42 10.02
N ALA A 13 10.89 17.21 10.22
CA ALA A 13 10.10 16.03 10.52
C ALA A 13 9.26 16.21 11.80
N GLN A 14 9.85 16.77 12.86
CA GLN A 14 9.15 17.07 14.11
C GLN A 14 8.02 18.09 13.92
N LYS A 15 8.19 19.09 13.04
CA LYS A 15 7.13 20.04 12.70
C LYS A 15 6.00 19.36 11.94
N LEU A 16 6.34 18.53 10.94
CA LEU A 16 5.38 17.78 10.12
C LEU A 16 4.55 16.76 10.94
N SER A 17 5.13 16.19 11.99
CA SER A 17 4.45 15.25 12.89
C SER A 17 3.77 15.92 14.09
N ASN A 18 3.66 17.26 14.12
CA ASN A 18 3.06 17.97 15.25
C ASN A 18 1.52 17.83 15.26
N GLU A 19 0.89 17.88 16.43
CA GLU A 19 -0.57 17.83 16.57
C GLU A 19 -1.26 19.09 16.02
N GLU A 20 -0.59 20.24 16.14
CA GLU A 20 -1.09 21.55 15.72
C GLU A 20 -1.01 21.70 14.17
N PRO A 21 -2.15 21.88 13.46
CA PRO A 21 -2.14 22.00 12.00
C PRO A 21 -1.26 23.13 11.48
N SER A 22 -1.23 24.27 12.18
CA SER A 22 -0.43 25.44 11.77
C SER A 22 1.07 25.16 11.80
N ILE A 23 1.54 24.33 12.75
CA ILE A 23 2.95 23.91 12.84
C ILE A 23 3.29 22.94 11.70
N ARG A 24 2.38 22.01 11.35
CA ARG A 24 2.59 21.10 10.21
C ARG A 24 2.66 21.87 8.89
N ASP A 25 1.78 22.83 8.68
CA ASP A 25 1.77 23.67 7.48
C ASP A 25 3.06 24.51 7.36
N ALA A 26 3.60 25.00 8.48
CA ALA A 26 4.91 25.66 8.50
C ALA A 26 6.06 24.67 8.20
N GLY A 27 6.04 23.49 8.81
CA GLY A 27 7.00 22.42 8.53
C GLY A 27 7.00 22.00 7.07
N TRP A 28 5.85 21.97 6.42
CA TRP A 28 5.73 21.66 5.00
C TRP A 28 6.35 22.74 4.10
N LYS A 29 6.18 24.02 4.42
CA LYS A 29 6.84 25.11 3.69
C LYS A 29 8.37 24.97 3.74
N GLU A 30 8.91 24.71 4.93
CA GLU A 30 10.35 24.46 5.10
C GLU A 30 10.82 23.20 4.38
N ALA A 31 10.03 22.12 4.42
CA ALA A 31 10.32 20.89 3.69
C ALA A 31 10.43 21.13 2.18
N LYS A 32 9.45 21.84 1.58
CA LYS A 32 9.50 22.19 0.15
C LYS A 32 10.76 22.98 -0.17
N GLU A 33 11.09 24.00 0.61
CA GLU A 33 12.30 24.81 0.36
C GLU A 33 13.59 23.99 0.41
N VAL A 34 13.66 22.96 1.25
CA VAL A 34 14.81 22.05 1.30
C VAL A 34 14.83 21.12 0.09
N LEU A 35 13.70 20.48 -0.23
CA LEU A 35 13.60 19.51 -1.32
C LEU A 35 13.82 20.13 -2.71
N MET A 36 13.56 21.43 -2.89
CA MET A 36 13.74 22.13 -4.17
C MET A 36 15.16 22.68 -4.41
N LYS A 37 16.11 22.52 -3.48
CA LYS A 37 17.47 23.09 -3.60
C LYS A 37 18.42 22.31 -4.53
N ASN A 38 17.97 21.20 -5.11
CA ASN A 38 18.72 20.35 -6.04
C ASN A 38 20.12 19.89 -5.54
N ASP A 39 20.27 19.70 -4.23
CA ASP A 39 21.46 19.13 -3.56
C ASP A 39 21.03 18.54 -2.21
N THR A 40 19.89 17.84 -2.20
CA THR A 40 19.33 17.36 -0.94
C THR A 40 20.06 16.10 -0.53
N ASN A 41 20.74 16.15 0.63
CA ASN A 41 21.34 14.96 1.22
C ASN A 41 20.27 13.86 1.45
N GLU A 42 20.55 12.63 1.00
CA GLU A 42 19.64 11.49 1.12
C GLU A 42 19.15 11.25 2.57
N GLU A 43 20.00 11.43 3.57
CA GLU A 43 19.62 11.28 4.98
C GLU A 43 18.61 12.36 5.41
N VAL A 44 18.80 13.61 4.96
CA VAL A 44 17.84 14.69 5.19
C VAL A 44 16.52 14.38 4.51
N MET A 45 16.55 13.83 3.28
CA MET A 45 15.36 13.44 2.56
C MET A 45 14.61 12.30 3.25
N LYS A 46 15.32 11.31 3.80
CA LYS A 46 14.74 10.22 4.64
C LYS A 46 14.05 10.77 5.87
N GLU A 47 14.69 11.69 6.58
CA GLU A 47 14.10 12.34 7.75
C GLU A 47 12.84 13.13 7.38
N ILE A 48 12.86 13.89 6.28
CA ILE A 48 11.69 14.62 5.79
C ILE A 48 10.55 13.66 5.43
N TRP A 49 10.83 12.57 4.73
CA TRP A 49 9.81 11.57 4.35
C TRP A 49 9.14 10.91 5.55
N ILE A 50 9.87 10.64 6.63
CA ILE A 50 9.28 10.20 7.90
C ILE A 50 8.30 11.26 8.43
N GLY A 51 8.67 12.54 8.36
CA GLY A 51 7.79 13.66 8.65
C GLY A 51 6.53 13.68 7.78
N LEU A 52 6.67 13.54 6.46
CA LEU A 52 5.55 13.53 5.51
C LEU A 52 4.61 12.35 5.75
N TYR A 53 5.15 11.18 6.09
CA TYR A 53 4.37 10.00 6.50
C TYR A 53 3.45 10.34 7.68
N PHE A 54 3.97 11.01 8.72
CA PHE A 54 3.16 11.41 9.88
C PHE A 54 2.27 12.63 9.62
N TRP A 55 2.66 13.56 8.76
CA TRP A 55 1.77 14.63 8.33
C TRP A 55 0.51 14.05 7.66
N TYR A 56 0.71 13.06 6.78
CA TYR A 56 -0.40 12.33 6.18
C TYR A 56 -1.14 11.45 7.19
N TRP A 57 -0.47 10.91 8.21
CA TRP A 57 -1.11 10.18 9.31
C TRP A 57 -2.17 11.03 10.02
N HIS A 58 -1.85 12.30 10.27
CA HIS A 58 -2.73 13.30 10.89
C HIS A 58 -3.76 13.92 9.91
N SER A 59 -3.79 13.50 8.64
CA SER A 59 -4.80 13.95 7.69
C SER A 59 -6.12 13.19 7.85
N ASP A 60 -7.08 13.82 8.51
CA ASP A 60 -8.44 13.32 8.70
C ASP A 60 -9.44 14.09 7.85
N GLY A 61 -10.45 13.39 7.33
CA GLY A 61 -11.41 13.92 6.37
C GLY A 61 -10.94 13.77 4.91
N ARG A 62 -11.85 13.37 4.02
CA ARG A 62 -11.53 13.04 2.63
C ARG A 62 -10.90 14.22 1.88
N ASP A 63 -11.44 15.42 2.06
CA ASP A 63 -10.96 16.61 1.34
C ASP A 63 -9.55 17.02 1.80
N TYR A 64 -9.27 16.90 3.09
CA TYR A 64 -7.94 17.22 3.62
C TYR A 64 -6.92 16.13 3.29
N GLN A 65 -7.31 14.85 3.30
CA GLN A 65 -6.46 13.75 2.80
C GLN A 65 -6.08 13.99 1.34
N GLU A 66 -7.05 14.31 0.49
CA GLU A 66 -6.82 14.66 -0.91
C GLU A 66 -5.83 15.82 -1.06
N LYS A 67 -6.05 16.90 -0.30
CA LYS A 67 -5.16 18.08 -0.29
C LYS A 67 -3.73 17.70 0.08
N VAL A 68 -3.52 17.02 1.23
CA VAL A 68 -2.17 16.67 1.70
C VAL A 68 -1.48 15.73 0.71
N ARG A 69 -2.21 14.76 0.14
CA ARG A 69 -1.66 13.85 -0.87
C ARG A 69 -1.20 14.58 -2.13
N LYS A 70 -2.01 15.52 -2.62
CA LYS A 70 -1.66 16.40 -3.74
C LYS A 70 -0.47 17.30 -3.43
N GLU A 71 -0.38 17.83 -2.22
CA GLU A 71 0.77 18.61 -1.77
C GLU A 71 2.04 17.76 -1.78
N ILE A 72 2.07 16.62 -1.09
CA ILE A 72 3.24 15.71 -1.06
C ILE A 72 3.70 15.37 -2.48
N THR A 73 2.76 15.03 -3.36
CA THR A 73 3.08 14.60 -4.72
C THR A 73 3.33 15.74 -5.70
N SER A 74 3.03 16.99 -5.34
CA SER A 74 3.30 18.18 -6.18
C SER A 74 4.79 18.38 -6.45
N ILE A 75 5.65 17.90 -5.55
CA ILE A 75 7.11 17.98 -5.69
C ILE A 75 7.62 17.28 -6.96
N MET A 76 6.93 16.24 -7.43
CA MET A 76 7.28 15.52 -8.66
C MET A 76 6.80 16.27 -9.91
N ASN A 77 7.05 17.58 -9.96
CA ASN A 77 6.77 18.40 -11.12
C ASN A 77 8.05 18.74 -11.88
N LYS A 78 8.06 18.55 -13.20
CA LYS A 78 9.26 18.70 -14.03
C LYS A 78 9.83 20.11 -13.99
N GLU A 79 8.99 21.13 -13.86
CA GLU A 79 9.46 22.52 -13.76
C GLU A 79 10.07 22.85 -12.38
N GLU A 80 9.85 22.00 -11.38
CA GLU A 80 10.20 22.28 -9.98
C GLU A 80 11.45 21.53 -9.51
N ILE A 81 11.64 20.28 -9.95
CA ILE A 81 12.70 19.39 -9.42
C ILE A 81 13.57 18.79 -10.53
N ASP A 82 14.88 18.67 -10.27
CA ASP A 82 15.79 17.93 -11.16
C ASP A 82 15.46 16.43 -11.21
N LYS A 83 15.84 15.77 -12.30
CA LYS A 83 15.62 14.33 -12.50
C LYS A 83 16.21 13.49 -11.37
N HIS A 84 17.43 13.79 -10.93
CA HIS A 84 18.14 13.01 -9.91
C HIS A 84 17.50 13.15 -8.53
N GLU A 85 17.02 14.34 -8.22
CA GLU A 85 16.34 14.64 -6.96
C GLU A 85 14.93 14.05 -6.94
N CYS A 86 14.23 14.09 -8.08
CA CYS A 86 12.91 13.48 -8.22
C CYS A 86 12.96 11.96 -8.02
N ILE A 87 13.90 11.27 -8.67
CA ILE A 87 14.04 9.83 -8.48
C ILE A 87 14.47 9.48 -7.05
N LEU A 88 15.37 10.27 -6.44
CA LEU A 88 15.74 10.08 -5.03
C LEU A 88 14.53 10.26 -4.11
N PHE A 89 13.73 11.30 -4.33
CA PHE A 89 12.50 11.57 -3.58
C PHE A 89 11.52 10.40 -3.67
N VAL A 90 11.30 9.85 -4.86
CA VAL A 90 10.40 8.71 -5.05
C VAL A 90 10.95 7.44 -4.41
N LYS A 91 12.26 7.15 -4.58
CA LYS A 91 12.91 5.98 -3.96
C LYS A 91 12.82 6.01 -2.44
N VAL A 92 13.13 7.15 -1.82
CA VAL A 92 13.05 7.33 -0.36
C VAL A 92 11.59 7.25 0.12
N GLY A 93 10.65 7.79 -0.65
CA GLY A 93 9.22 7.69 -0.36
C GLY A 93 8.70 6.26 -0.40
N MET A 94 9.08 5.47 -1.41
CA MET A 94 8.75 4.04 -1.49
C MET A 94 9.34 3.27 -0.32
N GLU A 95 10.62 3.47 0.01
CA GLU A 95 11.28 2.83 1.15
C GLU A 95 10.54 3.17 2.47
N THR A 96 10.17 4.44 2.64
CA THR A 96 9.45 4.90 3.84
C THR A 96 8.08 4.25 3.93
N LEU A 97 7.31 4.24 2.83
CA LEU A 97 6.00 3.60 2.80
C LEU A 97 6.10 2.10 3.09
N GLU A 98 7.03 1.39 2.44
CA GLU A 98 7.23 -0.05 2.66
C GLU A 98 7.56 -0.36 4.12
N ARG A 99 8.49 0.40 4.71
CA ARG A 99 8.95 0.22 6.09
C ARG A 99 7.80 0.30 7.10
N TYR A 100 6.87 1.22 6.91
CA TYR A 100 5.75 1.43 7.82
C TYR A 100 4.46 0.73 7.39
N TRP A 101 4.45 0.06 6.24
CA TRP A 101 3.20 -0.37 5.60
C TRP A 101 2.38 -1.32 6.46
N ASP A 102 3.04 -2.34 7.02
CA ASP A 102 2.39 -3.37 7.84
C ASP A 102 1.98 -2.85 9.24
N GLU A 103 2.45 -1.66 9.64
CA GLU A 103 2.07 -0.99 10.89
C GLU A 103 0.83 -0.08 10.72
N ILE A 104 0.40 0.17 9.48
CA ILE A 104 -0.77 1.00 9.21
C ILE A 104 -2.04 0.23 9.60
N ASP A 105 -2.84 0.84 10.47
CA ASP A 105 -4.11 0.25 10.87
C ASP A 105 -5.14 0.22 9.73
N TYR A 106 -6.14 -0.65 9.87
CA TYR A 106 -7.18 -0.88 8.88
C TYR A 106 -7.97 0.38 8.47
N VAL A 107 -8.13 1.39 9.36
CA VAL A 107 -8.90 2.59 9.00
C VAL A 107 -8.05 3.59 8.22
N ARG A 108 -6.72 3.52 8.33
CA ARG A 108 -5.78 4.41 7.62
C ARG A 108 -5.23 3.82 6.32
N ILE A 109 -5.21 2.50 6.16
CA ILE A 109 -4.56 1.85 4.99
C ILE A 109 -5.06 2.39 3.66
N LYS A 110 -6.36 2.70 3.54
CA LYS A 110 -6.92 3.18 2.27
C LYS A 110 -6.33 4.51 1.82
N LYS A 111 -6.08 5.45 2.73
CA LYS A 111 -5.47 6.73 2.35
C LYS A 111 -4.01 6.54 1.92
N TYR A 112 -3.27 5.64 2.56
CA TYR A 112 -1.89 5.32 2.16
C TYR A 112 -1.81 4.54 0.84
N GLU A 113 -2.76 3.66 0.54
CA GLU A 113 -2.91 3.10 -0.81
C GLU A 113 -3.08 4.20 -1.85
N MET A 114 -3.94 5.19 -1.60
CA MET A 114 -4.11 6.31 -2.53
C MET A 114 -2.83 7.15 -2.69
N LEU A 115 -2.05 7.35 -1.62
CA LEU A 115 -0.77 8.04 -1.69
C LEU A 115 0.22 7.26 -2.56
N LEU A 116 0.35 5.95 -2.35
CA LEU A 116 1.18 5.08 -3.17
C LEU A 116 0.78 5.17 -4.66
N CYS A 117 -0.51 5.04 -4.96
CA CYS A 117 -1.06 5.18 -6.30
C CYS A 117 -0.68 6.52 -6.96
N GLN A 118 -0.91 7.63 -6.26
CA GLN A 118 -0.61 8.96 -6.80
C GLN A 118 0.90 9.19 -6.97
N MET A 119 1.73 8.62 -6.10
CA MET A 119 3.18 8.66 -6.26
C MET A 119 3.64 7.91 -7.52
N ILE A 120 3.13 6.69 -7.75
CA ILE A 120 3.43 5.92 -8.96
C ILE A 120 3.00 6.71 -10.20
N GLN A 121 1.74 7.18 -10.23
CA GLN A 121 1.20 7.93 -11.36
C GLN A 121 2.02 9.20 -11.66
N LYS A 122 2.34 9.99 -10.62
CA LYS A 122 3.10 11.24 -10.78
C LYS A 122 4.52 11.01 -11.23
N TYR A 123 5.18 9.96 -10.75
CA TYR A 123 6.52 9.64 -11.20
C TYR A 123 6.54 9.10 -12.64
N LEU A 124 5.57 8.26 -13.02
CA LEU A 124 5.41 7.82 -14.41
C LEU A 124 5.12 8.99 -15.37
N TYR A 125 4.28 9.94 -14.95
CA TYR A 125 4.06 11.19 -15.68
C TYR A 125 5.34 12.03 -15.74
N PHE A 126 6.12 12.11 -14.67
CA PHE A 126 7.41 12.81 -14.69
C PHE A 126 8.39 12.19 -15.70
N ILE A 127 8.44 10.86 -15.81
CA ILE A 127 9.21 10.16 -16.85
C ILE A 127 8.68 10.48 -18.25
N SER A 128 7.35 10.50 -18.44
CA SER A 128 6.74 10.84 -19.73
C SER A 128 7.12 12.26 -20.15
N GLN A 129 7.06 13.23 -19.24
CA GLN A 129 7.50 14.61 -19.49
C GLN A 129 8.98 14.74 -19.86
N HIS A 130 9.79 13.71 -19.57
CA HIS A 130 11.18 13.59 -20.01
C HIS A 130 11.35 12.75 -21.28
N GLY A 131 10.29 12.59 -22.06
CA GLY A 131 10.29 11.87 -23.33
C GLY A 131 10.50 10.37 -23.16
N TRP A 132 10.03 9.80 -22.05
CA TRP A 132 10.24 8.39 -21.72
C TRP A 132 11.71 7.97 -21.78
N ASN A 133 12.58 8.78 -21.16
CA ASN A 133 14.02 8.52 -21.16
C ASN A 133 14.33 7.10 -20.66
N ILE A 134 15.06 6.34 -21.48
CA ILE A 134 15.30 4.91 -21.26
C ILE A 134 16.15 4.68 -20.01
N GLU A 135 17.12 5.53 -19.73
CA GLU A 135 17.97 5.42 -18.54
C GLU A 135 17.14 5.59 -17.26
N MET A 136 16.21 6.55 -17.23
CA MET A 136 15.28 6.75 -16.12
C MET A 136 14.37 5.52 -15.91
N ILE A 137 13.85 4.92 -16.98
CA ILE A 137 13.01 3.72 -16.89
C ILE A 137 13.84 2.53 -16.39
N LYS A 138 15.07 2.34 -16.90
CA LYS A 138 16.00 1.29 -16.45
C LYS A 138 16.33 1.44 -14.97
N GLU A 139 16.72 2.64 -14.54
CA GLU A 139 17.06 2.93 -13.15
C GLU A 139 15.88 2.66 -12.22
N TRP A 140 14.67 3.04 -12.65
CA TRP A 140 13.46 2.78 -11.90
C TRP A 140 13.10 1.29 -11.83
N ASN A 141 13.18 0.58 -12.95
CA ASN A 141 12.95 -0.87 -13.01
C ASN A 141 13.94 -1.63 -12.13
N ASP A 142 15.22 -1.25 -12.17
CA ASP A 142 16.25 -1.90 -11.36
C ASP A 142 16.01 -1.64 -9.86
N TYR A 143 15.64 -0.41 -9.47
CA TYR A 143 15.22 -0.12 -8.10
C TYR A 143 14.01 -0.94 -7.66
N LEU A 144 12.95 -1.00 -8.48
CA LEU A 144 11.77 -1.80 -8.17
C LEU A 144 12.13 -3.27 -8.00
N ILE A 145 12.97 -3.84 -8.87
CA ILE A 145 13.38 -5.24 -8.79
C ILE A 145 14.28 -5.52 -7.60
N GLU A 146 15.11 -4.58 -7.18
CA GLU A 146 16.04 -4.76 -6.08
C GLU A 146 15.34 -4.63 -4.72
N HIS A 147 14.47 -3.62 -4.58
CA HIS A 147 13.96 -3.22 -3.27
C HIS A 147 12.47 -3.53 -3.06
N VAL A 148 11.63 -3.40 -4.10
CA VAL A 148 10.17 -3.43 -3.94
C VAL A 148 9.55 -4.77 -4.35
N VAL A 149 9.97 -5.32 -5.48
CA VAL A 149 9.52 -6.61 -6.01
C VAL A 149 10.71 -7.53 -6.27
N PRO A 150 11.44 -7.94 -5.21
CA PRO A 150 12.58 -8.83 -5.34
C PRO A 150 12.20 -10.17 -5.98
N LEU A 151 13.05 -10.63 -6.90
CA LEU A 151 12.81 -11.87 -7.65
C LEU A 151 12.99 -13.11 -6.78
N GLN A 152 13.98 -13.09 -5.90
CA GLN A 152 14.44 -14.26 -5.14
C GLN A 152 14.22 -14.13 -3.64
N ASN A 153 14.40 -12.92 -3.10
CA ASN A 153 14.28 -12.63 -1.68
C ASN A 153 12.85 -12.20 -1.35
N ASN A 154 12.48 -12.26 -0.07
CA ASN A 154 11.24 -11.64 0.38
C ASN A 154 11.42 -10.12 0.44
N PRO A 155 10.41 -9.33 0.02
CA PRO A 155 10.40 -7.89 0.26
C PRO A 155 10.28 -7.60 1.76
N ILE A 156 10.51 -6.35 2.16
CA ILE A 156 10.32 -5.92 3.55
C ILE A 156 8.84 -6.04 3.92
N SER A 157 7.97 -5.55 3.05
CA SER A 157 6.51 -5.73 3.19
C SER A 157 5.92 -6.39 1.95
N LEU A 158 5.48 -7.63 2.10
CA LEU A 158 4.82 -8.37 1.01
C LEU A 158 3.51 -7.68 0.58
N SER A 159 2.77 -7.11 1.55
CA SER A 159 1.49 -6.47 1.27
C SER A 159 1.69 -5.17 0.49
N PHE A 160 2.70 -4.35 0.83
CA PHE A 160 3.12 -3.19 0.03
C PHE A 160 3.51 -3.58 -1.39
N SER A 161 4.42 -4.56 -1.51
CA SER A 161 4.95 -5.02 -2.80
C SER A 161 3.84 -5.52 -3.72
N THR A 162 2.86 -6.24 -3.16
CA THR A 162 1.70 -6.73 -3.89
C THR A 162 0.87 -5.56 -4.41
N LYS A 163 0.68 -4.50 -3.61
CA LYS A 163 -0.04 -3.30 -4.06
C LYS A 163 0.70 -2.55 -5.16
N VAL A 164 2.02 -2.46 -5.10
CA VAL A 164 2.82 -1.91 -6.20
C VAL A 164 2.61 -2.74 -7.48
N ALA A 165 2.68 -4.07 -7.40
CA ALA A 165 2.44 -4.94 -8.55
C ALA A 165 1.00 -4.85 -9.10
N ASP A 166 0.00 -4.72 -8.24
CA ASP A 166 -1.41 -4.58 -8.62
C ASP A 166 -1.66 -3.30 -9.43
N TYR A 167 -1.07 -2.19 -8.98
CA TYR A 167 -1.38 -0.84 -9.44
C TYR A 167 -0.45 -0.29 -10.51
N TYR A 168 0.80 -0.74 -10.59
CA TYR A 168 1.82 -0.10 -11.44
C TYR A 168 1.40 0.05 -12.91
N TYR A 169 0.92 -1.03 -13.52
CA TYR A 169 0.52 -1.01 -14.93
C TYR A 169 -0.83 -0.32 -15.17
N ASP A 170 -1.68 -0.21 -14.15
CA ASP A 170 -2.92 0.57 -14.24
C ASP A 170 -2.58 2.05 -14.32
N TYR A 171 -1.75 2.56 -13.42
CA TYR A 171 -1.37 3.97 -13.44
C TYR A 171 -0.44 4.31 -14.61
N LEU A 172 0.33 3.35 -15.13
CA LEU A 172 1.02 3.53 -16.41
C LEU A 172 0.01 3.76 -17.55
N ASN A 173 -1.07 2.98 -17.58
CA ASN A 173 -2.16 3.15 -18.52
C ASN A 173 -2.98 4.42 -18.25
N ASP A 174 -3.01 4.96 -17.04
CA ASP A 174 -3.67 6.25 -16.79
C ASP A 174 -2.84 7.44 -17.31
N VAL A 175 -1.51 7.36 -17.22
CA VAL A 175 -0.62 8.48 -17.61
C VAL A 175 -0.75 8.85 -19.08
N ILE A 176 -1.05 7.90 -19.95
CA ILE A 176 -1.24 8.14 -21.39
C ILE A 176 -2.54 8.87 -21.74
N TYR A 177 -3.54 8.89 -20.86
CA TYR A 177 -4.77 9.64 -21.07
C TYR A 177 -4.64 11.10 -20.60
N ILE A 178 -3.46 11.49 -20.14
CA ILE A 178 -3.14 12.88 -19.85
C ILE A 178 -2.73 13.53 -21.17
N ASP A 179 -3.50 14.49 -21.65
CA ASP A 179 -3.31 15.15 -22.96
C ASP A 179 -1.89 15.70 -23.15
N GLU A 180 -1.24 16.13 -22.06
CA GLU A 180 0.12 16.67 -22.07
C GLU A 180 1.24 15.61 -22.02
N ALA A 181 0.91 14.33 -21.80
CA ALA A 181 1.90 13.25 -21.73
C ALA A 181 2.28 12.78 -23.15
N PRO A 182 3.57 12.80 -23.53
CA PRO A 182 3.99 12.24 -24.81
C PRO A 182 3.82 10.72 -24.80
N GLU A 183 3.71 10.11 -25.98
CA GLU A 183 3.63 8.65 -26.10
C GLU A 183 5.02 7.99 -26.01
N PRO A 184 5.15 6.80 -25.39
CA PRO A 184 6.40 6.05 -25.38
C PRO A 184 6.69 5.47 -26.77
N ASN A 185 7.95 5.58 -27.21
CA ASN A 185 8.42 4.88 -28.40
C ASN A 185 8.56 3.36 -28.12
N GLU A 186 8.82 2.57 -29.16
CA GLU A 186 8.93 1.10 -29.02
C GLU A 186 10.04 0.65 -28.06
N GLU A 187 11.16 1.37 -28.00
CA GLU A 187 12.23 1.05 -27.05
C GLU A 187 11.78 1.27 -25.60
N ALA A 188 11.11 2.39 -25.32
CA ALA A 188 10.55 2.70 -24.02
C ALA A 188 9.47 1.70 -23.62
N LYS A 189 8.59 1.29 -24.54
CA LYS A 189 7.57 0.25 -24.27
C LYS A 189 8.20 -1.08 -23.85
N ASN A 190 9.26 -1.51 -24.53
CA ASN A 190 9.99 -2.73 -24.19
C ASN A 190 10.60 -2.65 -22.78
N GLU A 191 11.18 -1.50 -22.43
CA GLU A 191 11.78 -1.29 -21.12
C GLU A 191 10.69 -1.17 -20.03
N LEU A 192 9.57 -0.50 -20.29
CA LEU A 192 8.42 -0.44 -19.37
C LEU A 192 7.83 -1.83 -19.08
N ALA A 193 7.74 -2.71 -20.09
CA ALA A 193 7.27 -4.08 -19.93
C ALA A 193 8.28 -5.00 -19.20
N ARG A 194 9.57 -4.60 -19.14
CA ARG A 194 10.66 -5.42 -18.61
C ARG A 194 10.43 -5.85 -17.18
N LEU A 195 9.88 -4.99 -16.32
CA LEU A 195 9.60 -5.30 -14.92
C LEU A 195 8.71 -6.55 -14.80
N LEU A 196 7.57 -6.55 -15.50
CA LEU A 196 6.60 -7.65 -15.50
C LEU A 196 7.19 -8.91 -16.12
N ILE A 197 7.84 -8.78 -17.28
CA ILE A 197 8.45 -9.91 -17.98
C ILE A 197 9.54 -10.56 -17.11
N LYS A 198 10.41 -9.76 -16.50
CA LYS A 198 11.50 -10.23 -15.65
C LYS A 198 10.95 -10.88 -14.37
N TYR A 199 9.88 -10.34 -13.78
CA TYR A 199 9.24 -10.94 -12.62
C TYR A 199 8.55 -12.26 -12.96
N LEU A 200 7.69 -12.31 -13.97
CA LEU A 200 6.98 -13.54 -14.37
C LEU A 200 7.94 -14.67 -14.78
N LYS A 201 9.10 -14.34 -15.35
CA LYS A 201 10.11 -15.34 -15.73
C LYS A 201 10.89 -15.90 -14.54
N ASN A 202 11.17 -15.09 -13.52
CA ASN A 202 12.20 -15.42 -12.52
C ASN A 202 11.72 -15.38 -11.07
N GLY A 203 10.68 -14.60 -10.78
CA GLY A 203 10.10 -14.39 -9.45
C GLY A 203 9.71 -15.71 -8.78
N LYS A 204 9.76 -15.75 -7.45
CA LYS A 204 9.38 -16.93 -6.67
C LYS A 204 8.16 -16.71 -5.77
N ILE A 205 7.76 -15.47 -5.56
CA ILE A 205 6.71 -15.11 -4.61
C ILE A 205 5.36 -15.23 -5.30
N GLN A 206 4.50 -16.09 -4.76
CA GLN A 206 3.23 -16.44 -5.38
C GLN A 206 2.26 -15.26 -5.50
N SER A 207 2.10 -14.44 -4.44
CA SER A 207 1.17 -13.30 -4.48
C SER A 207 1.58 -12.28 -5.55
N LEU A 208 2.87 -11.99 -5.66
CA LEU A 208 3.40 -11.10 -6.69
C LEU A 208 3.25 -11.70 -8.09
N HIS A 209 3.47 -13.01 -8.25
CA HIS A 209 3.19 -13.71 -9.51
C HIS A 209 1.73 -13.54 -9.92
N LYS A 210 0.81 -13.77 -9.00
CA LYS A 210 -0.62 -13.60 -9.27
C LYS A 210 -0.93 -12.15 -9.70
N SER A 211 -0.43 -11.14 -8.98
CA SER A 211 -0.61 -9.74 -9.35
C SER A 211 -0.08 -9.41 -10.75
N PHE A 212 1.13 -9.89 -11.09
CA PHE A 212 1.71 -9.66 -12.42
C PHE A 212 1.03 -10.46 -13.53
N GLU A 213 0.49 -11.65 -13.24
CA GLU A 213 -0.34 -12.40 -14.18
C GLU A 213 -1.65 -11.67 -14.47
N GLU A 214 -2.34 -11.17 -13.44
CA GLU A 214 -3.56 -10.36 -13.57
C GLU A 214 -3.26 -9.04 -14.31
N ALA A 215 -2.12 -8.40 -14.06
CA ALA A 215 -1.66 -7.23 -14.82
C ALA A 215 -1.45 -7.58 -16.31
N ARG A 216 -0.78 -8.71 -16.60
CA ARG A 216 -0.57 -9.18 -17.98
C ARG A 216 -1.88 -9.46 -18.71
N GLU A 217 -2.88 -10.02 -18.03
CA GLU A 217 -4.20 -10.27 -18.60
C GLU A 217 -4.92 -8.95 -18.92
N ARG A 218 -4.90 -7.98 -18.00
CA ARG A 218 -5.49 -6.65 -18.20
C ARG A 218 -4.86 -5.92 -19.39
N LEU A 219 -3.54 -5.97 -19.52
CA LEU A 219 -2.79 -5.34 -20.64
C LEU A 219 -3.19 -5.88 -22.02
N GLN A 220 -3.84 -7.03 -22.11
CA GLN A 220 -4.34 -7.61 -23.36
C GLN A 220 -5.80 -7.23 -23.67
N THR A 221 -6.45 -6.49 -22.79
CA THR A 221 -7.83 -6.02 -23.00
C THR A 221 -7.85 -4.71 -23.78
N GLU A 222 -8.98 -4.42 -24.44
CA GLU A 222 -9.19 -3.18 -25.20
C GLU A 222 -8.95 -1.90 -24.37
N LEU A 223 -9.15 -1.97 -23.04
CA LEU A 223 -8.93 -0.83 -22.12
C LEU A 223 -7.46 -0.39 -21.99
N TYR A 224 -6.53 -1.26 -22.39
CA TYR A 224 -5.08 -1.08 -22.27
C TYR A 224 -4.36 -1.08 -23.63
N HIS A 225 -5.12 -1.06 -24.73
CA HIS A 225 -4.58 -1.15 -26.09
C HIS A 225 -3.68 0.04 -26.45
N TYR A 226 -3.86 1.18 -25.79
CA TYR A 226 -3.20 2.44 -26.15
C TYR A 226 -1.67 2.41 -25.97
N ILE A 227 -1.15 1.81 -24.89
CA ILE A 227 0.32 1.63 -24.76
C ILE A 227 0.81 0.49 -25.68
N ASN A 228 -0.09 -0.42 -26.03
CA ASN A 228 0.18 -1.67 -26.72
C ASN A 228 1.29 -2.52 -26.07
N LEU A 229 1.34 -2.54 -24.73
CA LEU A 229 2.24 -3.48 -24.02
C LEU A 229 1.73 -4.92 -24.11
N GLY A 230 0.43 -5.12 -24.38
CA GLY A 230 -0.21 -6.42 -24.51
C GLY A 230 0.54 -7.35 -25.46
N ASP A 231 0.90 -6.85 -26.65
CA ASP A 231 1.65 -7.63 -27.65
C ASP A 231 3.04 -8.05 -27.15
N ILE A 232 3.72 -7.18 -26.38
CA ILE A 232 5.06 -7.44 -25.83
C ILE A 232 4.98 -8.52 -24.73
N VAL A 233 3.96 -8.46 -23.87
CA VAL A 233 3.85 -9.34 -22.69
C VAL A 233 3.12 -10.65 -22.97
N LYS A 234 2.32 -10.73 -24.05
CA LYS A 234 1.45 -11.88 -24.37
C LYS A 234 2.18 -13.23 -24.34
N ASN A 235 3.35 -13.28 -24.95
CA ASN A 235 4.14 -14.51 -25.08
C ASN A 235 5.25 -14.63 -24.03
N CYS A 236 5.24 -13.80 -22.98
CA CYS A 236 6.28 -13.87 -21.96
C CYS A 236 6.23 -15.22 -21.23
N ARG A 237 7.39 -15.84 -21.05
CA ARG A 237 7.50 -17.09 -20.30
C ARG A 237 7.14 -16.85 -18.84
N VAL A 238 6.09 -17.53 -18.39
CA VAL A 238 5.71 -17.56 -16.97
C VAL A 238 6.32 -18.78 -16.30
N ARG A 239 7.00 -18.55 -15.18
CA ARG A 239 7.51 -19.62 -14.33
C ARG A 239 6.34 -20.21 -13.53
N PRO A 240 6.17 -21.54 -13.48
CA PRO A 240 5.25 -22.15 -12.55
C PRO A 240 5.74 -21.90 -11.11
N VAL A 241 4.95 -21.17 -10.34
CA VAL A 241 5.18 -20.97 -8.91
C VAL A 241 4.24 -21.90 -8.17
N LYS A 242 4.81 -22.81 -7.37
CA LYS A 242 4.00 -23.68 -6.51
C LYS A 242 3.20 -22.80 -5.57
N GLU A 243 1.93 -23.15 -5.37
CA GLU A 243 1.15 -22.62 -4.26
C GLU A 243 1.99 -22.80 -2.99
N PHE A 244 2.40 -21.68 -2.39
CA PHE A 244 2.74 -21.70 -0.99
C PHE A 244 1.39 -21.92 -0.32
N ASN A 245 1.05 -23.18 -0.07
CA ASN A 245 0.16 -23.50 1.04
C ASN A 245 0.71 -22.68 2.19
N LYS A 246 -0.02 -21.64 2.60
CA LYS A 246 0.38 -20.81 3.72
C LYS A 246 0.75 -21.78 4.84
N THR A 247 2.04 -22.01 5.09
CA THR A 247 2.45 -22.20 6.46
C THR A 247 1.97 -20.92 7.11
N PRO A 248 0.97 -20.97 8.01
CA PRO A 248 0.40 -19.76 8.57
C PRO A 248 1.57 -18.91 9.04
N LEU A 249 1.64 -17.67 8.56
CA LEU A 249 2.57 -16.68 9.09
C LEU A 249 2.32 -16.66 10.60
N LEU A 250 3.20 -17.36 11.31
CA LEU A 250 3.20 -17.53 12.76
C LEU A 250 3.62 -16.18 13.31
N GLY A 251 2.67 -15.25 13.40
CA GLY A 251 2.99 -13.91 13.90
C GLY A 251 2.14 -12.75 13.40
N CYS A 252 0.84 -12.90 13.16
CA CYS A 252 -0.04 -11.72 13.25
C CYS A 252 -1.49 -12.13 13.55
N GLY A 253 -1.94 -11.82 14.77
CA GLY A 253 -3.32 -11.56 15.22
C GLY A 253 -4.47 -12.56 14.95
N MET A 254 -4.53 -13.18 13.77
CA MET A 254 -5.66 -13.95 13.26
C MET A 254 -5.97 -15.18 14.11
N GLU A 255 -4.97 -15.99 14.50
CA GLU A 255 -5.22 -17.16 15.36
C GLU A 255 -5.78 -16.77 16.74
N LYS A 256 -5.29 -15.67 17.34
CA LYS A 256 -5.83 -15.17 18.62
C LYS A 256 -7.27 -14.71 18.43
N VAL A 257 -7.56 -14.03 17.33
CA VAL A 257 -8.92 -13.56 16.99
C VAL A 257 -9.86 -14.74 16.73
N GLU A 258 -9.42 -15.78 16.02
CA GLU A 258 -10.20 -17.00 15.75
C GLU A 258 -10.43 -17.82 17.02
N LYS A 259 -9.40 -18.03 17.86
CA LYS A 259 -9.54 -18.65 19.18
C LYS A 259 -10.50 -17.85 20.07
N LEU A 260 -10.41 -16.52 20.08
CA LEU A 260 -11.33 -15.65 20.82
C LEU A 260 -12.76 -15.70 20.27
N ARG A 261 -12.95 -15.81 18.94
CA ARG A 261 -14.26 -15.99 18.30
C ARG A 261 -14.87 -17.35 18.65
N ALA A 262 -14.08 -18.43 18.61
CA ALA A 262 -14.51 -19.77 19.00
C ALA A 262 -14.93 -19.83 20.47
N ILE A 263 -14.14 -19.24 21.37
CA ILE A 263 -14.48 -19.14 22.81
C ILE A 263 -15.75 -18.31 23.02
N LYS A 264 -15.93 -17.21 22.30
CA LYS A 264 -17.18 -16.41 22.36
C LYS A 264 -18.39 -17.18 21.85
N GLN A 265 -18.22 -17.99 20.81
CA GLN A 265 -19.28 -18.81 20.24
C GLN A 265 -19.69 -19.94 21.20
N GLU A 266 -18.73 -20.67 21.78
CA GLU A 266 -19.02 -21.69 22.79
C GLU A 266 -19.74 -21.12 24.02
N LYS A 267 -19.35 -19.92 24.47
CA LYS A 267 -20.04 -19.23 25.57
C LYS A 267 -21.48 -18.86 25.21
N ARG A 268 -21.75 -18.45 23.96
CA ARG A 268 -23.12 -18.19 23.47
C ARG A 268 -23.94 -19.48 23.42
N ASP A 269 -23.36 -20.57 22.95
CA ASP A 269 -24.04 -21.85 22.82
C ASP A 269 -24.34 -22.50 24.17
N LYS A 270 -23.41 -22.42 25.14
CA LYS A 270 -23.67 -22.83 26.53
C LYS A 270 -24.81 -22.02 27.14
N LYS A 271 -24.81 -20.70 26.97
CA LYS A 271 -25.87 -19.83 27.49
C LYS A 271 -27.24 -20.14 26.87
N LYS A 272 -27.28 -20.50 25.59
CA LYS A 272 -28.49 -20.95 24.89
C LYS A 272 -29.00 -22.30 25.43
N LYS A 273 -28.11 -23.29 25.59
CA LYS A 273 -28.45 -24.59 26.19
C LYS A 273 -28.97 -24.47 27.62
N ASP A 274 -28.37 -23.60 28.43
CA ASP A 274 -28.83 -23.37 29.81
C ASP A 274 -30.21 -22.72 29.86
N LYS A 275 -30.50 -21.79 28.93
CA LYS A 275 -31.82 -21.16 28.81
C LYS A 275 -32.88 -22.19 28.42
N GLU A 276 -32.60 -23.03 27.41
CA GLU A 276 -33.50 -24.12 27.01
C GLU A 276 -33.75 -25.14 28.13
N ARG A 277 -32.72 -25.44 28.93
CA ARG A 277 -32.82 -26.36 30.07
C ARG A 277 -33.69 -25.78 31.19
N LYS A 278 -33.55 -24.48 31.49
CA LYS A 278 -34.41 -23.76 32.43
C LYS A 278 -35.87 -23.71 31.96
N GLU A 279 -36.10 -23.44 30.67
CA GLU A 279 -37.45 -23.45 30.10
C GLU A 279 -38.11 -24.84 30.17
N LYS A 280 -37.35 -25.92 29.87
CA LYS A 280 -37.84 -27.30 30.02
C LYS A 280 -38.15 -27.65 31.47
N MET A 281 -37.34 -27.23 32.44
CA MET A 281 -37.64 -27.41 33.87
C MET A 281 -38.89 -26.65 34.30
N ASN A 282 -39.06 -25.40 33.85
CA ASN A 282 -40.25 -24.60 34.18
C ASN A 282 -41.52 -25.21 33.56
N LYS A 283 -41.48 -25.72 32.32
CA LYS A 283 -42.59 -26.47 31.73
C LYS A 283 -42.93 -27.73 32.53
N LYS A 284 -41.91 -28.50 32.97
CA LYS A 284 -42.12 -29.68 33.83
C LYS A 284 -42.69 -29.33 35.21
N ARG A 285 -42.32 -28.19 35.79
CA ARG A 285 -42.89 -27.70 37.07
C ARG A 285 -44.36 -27.30 36.91
N LYS A 286 -44.71 -26.53 35.87
CA LYS A 286 -46.12 -26.17 35.57
C LYS A 286 -46.99 -27.41 35.36
N LEU A 287 -46.52 -28.38 34.58
CA LEU A 287 -47.23 -29.66 34.37
C LEU A 287 -47.42 -30.49 35.65
N LYS A 288 -46.53 -30.35 36.64
CA LYS A 288 -46.68 -31.00 37.96
C LYS A 288 -47.65 -30.25 38.87
N GLU A 289 -47.76 -28.93 38.75
CA GLU A 289 -48.74 -28.12 39.47
C GLU A 289 -50.15 -28.32 38.94
N GLU A 290 -50.33 -28.45 37.62
CA GLU A 290 -51.62 -28.76 36.99
C GLU A 290 -52.12 -30.19 37.30
N LYS A 291 -51.22 -31.12 37.61
CA LYS A 291 -51.54 -32.52 37.98
C LYS A 291 -51.73 -32.75 39.48
N LYS A 292 -51.60 -31.73 40.33
CA LYS A 292 -51.95 -31.88 41.76
C LYS A 292 -53.48 -31.92 41.87
N PRO A 293 -54.06 -32.99 42.45
CA PRO A 293 -55.50 -33.07 42.62
C PRO A 293 -55.99 -31.91 43.51
N LYS A 294 -57.00 -31.18 43.04
CA LYS A 294 -57.74 -30.23 43.87
C LYS A 294 -58.26 -31.02 45.08
N LYS A 295 -57.82 -30.68 46.29
CA LYS A 295 -58.42 -31.22 47.51
C LYS A 295 -59.88 -30.80 47.50
N VAL A 296 -60.77 -31.74 47.25
CA VAL A 296 -62.20 -31.60 47.51
C VAL A 296 -62.35 -31.62 49.03
N LEU A 297 -62.72 -30.49 49.61
CA LEU A 297 -63.16 -30.40 51.00
C LEU A 297 -64.55 -31.02 51.08
N ASN A 298 -64.65 -32.16 51.76
CA ASN A 298 -65.88 -32.62 52.42
C ASN A 298 -65.57 -32.66 53.92
#